data_AF-A0A935UY37-F1
#
_entry.id   AF-A0A935UY37-F1
#
_cell.length_a   1.000
_cell.length_b   1.000
_cell.length_c   1.000
_cell.angle_alpha   90.00
_cell.angle_beta   90.00
_cell.angle_gamma   90.00
#
_symmetry.space_group_name_H-M   'P 1'
#
loop_
_entity.id
_entity.type
_entity.pdbx_description
1 polymer ?
#
loop_
_entity_poly.entity_id
_entity_poly.type
_entity_poly.pdbx_seq_one_letter_code
_entity_poly.pdbx_strand_id
1 'polypeptide(L)'
;MMAVLRALRHPLRWLLSLVATVALVGSVAGGAPLLAAAFGCALGQPTGELLGRSRLRLPVALGALGAALMFGLGLGWLFSGSSLGPSLLGPGWAIIASDLTRVGATTFTLWAGLRLLATRFPAFLAVETGVLGLTFALGFVAHRDGAVARPLWLSDPVWRAGFDPADALLALGAMFGLGLLALMALEARKRPALSAALLVPALTLTLLALIDASGLQKPPPPAELAEIRDAMGDPPLPTPPEGQSGGGESPTEDPDDGGGGGAGEPDEGEGGGGSGSEGEEPQDGDQGGEQPQGGQQPQGGEQPEGAAPRVSPKRAKSPSPARRATGRAPRRLRRPSPTTSTSPPAAAHSPSPSRSSSSATTTAPLQSCFTCAKRPTASSPAPALAPPAAQTSIST
;
A
#
# COMPACT_ATOMS: atom_id res chain seq x y z
N MET A 1 26.84 -4.35 -25.19
CA MET A 1 25.85 -3.51 -24.49
C MET A 1 24.39 -3.94 -24.71
N MET A 2 23.87 -4.01 -25.94
CA MET A 2 22.45 -4.32 -26.20
C MET A 2 21.95 -5.70 -25.71
N ALA A 3 22.80 -6.73 -25.65
CA ALA A 3 22.43 -8.04 -25.12
C ALA A 3 22.27 -8.02 -23.58
N VAL A 4 23.12 -7.28 -22.88
CA VAL A 4 23.08 -7.12 -21.42
C VAL A 4 21.80 -6.40 -20.99
N LEU A 5 21.44 -5.30 -21.68
CA LEU A 5 20.17 -4.59 -21.42
C LEU A 5 18.94 -5.50 -21.62
N ARG A 6 19.00 -6.40 -22.61
CA ARG A 6 17.94 -7.40 -22.82
C ARG A 6 17.90 -8.51 -21.78
N ALA A 7 19.02 -8.82 -21.13
CA ALA A 7 19.07 -9.76 -20.02
C ALA A 7 18.50 -9.14 -18.74
N LEU A 8 18.78 -7.85 -18.50
CA LEU A 8 18.35 -7.11 -17.29
C LEU A 8 16.84 -6.87 -17.19
N ARG A 9 16.09 -6.93 -18.29
CA ARG A 9 14.62 -6.72 -18.27
C ARG A 9 13.86 -7.69 -17.37
N HIS A 10 14.29 -8.95 -17.33
CA HIS A 10 13.63 -10.01 -16.56
C HIS A 10 13.85 -9.83 -15.06
N PRO A 11 15.10 -9.73 -14.55
CA PRO A 11 15.32 -9.50 -13.13
C PRO A 11 14.74 -8.18 -12.65
N LEU A 12 14.81 -7.12 -13.46
CA LEU A 12 14.20 -5.82 -13.10
C LEU A 12 12.68 -5.94 -12.91
N ARG A 13 11.97 -6.63 -13.83
CA ARG A 13 10.54 -6.87 -13.68
C ARG A 13 10.24 -7.67 -12.41
N TRP A 14 10.98 -8.74 -12.17
CA TRP A 14 10.76 -9.61 -11.02
C TRP A 14 10.93 -8.82 -9.73
N LEU A 15 11.99 -8.03 -9.64
CA LEU A 15 12.26 -7.15 -8.52
C LEU A 15 11.12 -6.16 -8.29
N LEU A 16 10.69 -5.43 -9.32
CA LEU A 16 9.62 -4.44 -9.20
C LEU A 16 8.27 -5.08 -8.82
N SER A 17 7.97 -6.25 -9.36
CA SER A 17 6.73 -6.99 -9.01
C SER A 17 6.75 -7.49 -7.58
N LEU A 18 7.91 -7.96 -7.12
CA LEU A 18 8.09 -8.41 -5.74
C LEU A 18 8.00 -7.23 -4.77
N VAL A 19 8.67 -6.10 -5.07
CA VAL A 19 8.60 -4.88 -4.26
C VAL A 19 7.16 -4.35 -4.18
N ALA A 20 6.43 -4.29 -5.31
CA ALA A 20 5.03 -3.87 -5.31
C ALA A 20 4.16 -4.82 -4.47
N THR A 21 4.33 -6.13 -4.63
CA THR A 21 3.56 -7.14 -3.89
C THR A 21 3.84 -7.07 -2.40
N VAL A 22 5.10 -6.93 -1.99
CA VAL A 22 5.50 -6.81 -0.58
C VAL A 22 4.97 -5.51 0.01
N ALA A 23 5.01 -4.39 -0.72
CA ALA A 23 4.45 -3.13 -0.25
C ALA A 23 2.94 -3.23 0.00
N LEU A 24 2.17 -3.82 -0.93
CA LEU A 24 0.72 -3.96 -0.78
C LEU A 24 0.34 -4.99 0.29
N VAL A 25 0.93 -6.18 0.25
CA VAL A 25 0.55 -7.24 1.19
C VAL A 25 1.07 -6.93 2.58
N GLY A 26 2.27 -6.37 2.69
CA GLY A 26 2.87 -5.98 3.97
C GLY A 26 2.10 -4.89 4.70
N SER A 27 1.26 -4.10 4.01
CA SER A 27 0.40 -3.11 4.66
C SER A 27 -0.86 -3.72 5.29
N VAL A 28 -1.25 -4.93 4.88
CA VAL A 28 -2.47 -5.61 5.37
C VAL A 28 -2.15 -6.85 6.20
N ALA A 29 -1.06 -7.55 5.89
CA ALA A 29 -0.68 -8.82 6.50
C ALA A 29 0.85 -8.95 6.64
N GLY A 30 1.30 -9.31 7.83
CA GLY A 30 2.71 -9.66 8.10
C GLY A 30 2.97 -11.17 8.15
N GLY A 31 4.24 -11.57 8.24
CA GLY A 31 4.62 -12.96 8.49
C GLY A 31 4.39 -13.91 7.32
N ALA A 32 3.69 -15.01 7.57
CA ALA A 32 3.58 -16.13 6.63
C ALA A 32 2.81 -15.80 5.32
N PRO A 33 1.69 -15.03 5.34
CA PRO A 33 1.01 -14.59 4.12
C PRO A 33 1.85 -13.68 3.22
N LEU A 34 2.74 -12.86 3.80
CA LEU A 34 3.66 -12.01 3.04
C LEU A 34 4.65 -12.85 2.22
N LEU A 35 5.20 -13.91 2.84
CA LEU A 35 6.05 -14.88 2.13
C LEU A 35 5.26 -15.59 1.03
N ALA A 36 4.03 -16.04 1.33
CA ALA A 36 3.15 -16.68 0.36
C ALA A 36 2.87 -15.77 -0.85
N ALA A 37 2.60 -14.48 -0.60
CA ALA A 37 2.41 -13.47 -1.62
C ALA A 37 3.64 -13.32 -2.52
N ALA A 38 4.83 -13.22 -1.91
CA ALA A 38 6.09 -13.09 -2.61
C ALA A 38 6.40 -14.32 -3.48
N PHE A 39 6.19 -15.53 -2.96
CA PHE A 39 6.33 -16.77 -3.72
C PHE A 39 5.31 -16.87 -4.86
N GLY A 40 4.05 -16.51 -4.60
CA GLY A 40 3.01 -16.45 -5.62
C GLY A 40 3.39 -15.50 -6.75
N CYS A 41 3.87 -14.30 -6.44
CA CYS A 41 4.39 -13.35 -7.43
C CYS A 41 5.59 -13.92 -8.20
N ALA A 42 6.58 -14.48 -7.51
CA ALA A 42 7.80 -15.02 -8.11
C ALA A 42 7.51 -16.18 -9.07
N LEU A 43 6.54 -17.05 -8.76
CA LEU A 43 6.12 -18.16 -9.62
C LEU A 43 5.12 -17.71 -10.71
N GLY A 44 4.29 -16.71 -10.43
CA GLY A 44 3.28 -16.19 -11.35
C GLY A 44 3.89 -15.55 -12.58
N GLN A 45 4.96 -14.77 -12.39
CA GLN A 45 5.68 -14.08 -13.47
C GLN A 45 6.21 -15.03 -14.59
N PRO A 46 7.06 -16.04 -14.30
CA PRO A 46 7.51 -16.97 -15.33
C PRO A 46 6.35 -17.79 -15.90
N THR A 47 5.38 -18.19 -15.07
CA THR A 47 4.22 -18.96 -15.55
C THR A 47 3.41 -18.17 -16.56
N GLY A 48 3.08 -16.91 -16.28
CA GLY A 48 2.36 -16.04 -17.20
C GLY A 48 3.14 -15.79 -18.50
N GLU A 49 4.47 -15.67 -18.44
CA GLU A 49 5.32 -15.57 -19.63
C GLU A 49 5.28 -16.84 -20.49
N LEU A 50 5.43 -18.01 -19.86
CA LEU A 50 5.38 -19.31 -20.55
C LEU A 50 4.01 -19.53 -21.20
N LEU A 51 2.93 -19.22 -20.48
CA LEU A 51 1.56 -19.34 -20.96
C LEU A 51 1.28 -18.35 -22.10
N GLY A 52 1.83 -17.15 -22.00
CA GLY A 52 1.82 -16.12 -23.05
C GLY A 52 2.45 -16.56 -24.35
N ARG A 53 3.59 -17.24 -24.28
CA ARG A 53 4.33 -17.78 -25.45
C ARG A 53 3.74 -19.10 -25.98
N SER A 54 2.92 -19.79 -25.19
CA SER A 54 2.28 -21.03 -25.61
C SER A 54 1.29 -20.80 -26.77
N ARG A 55 0.98 -21.87 -27.52
CA ARG A 55 -0.03 -21.85 -28.60
C ARG A 55 -1.47 -21.98 -28.08
N LEU A 56 -1.68 -21.99 -26.76
CA LEU A 56 -3.02 -22.10 -26.18
C LEU A 56 -3.89 -20.92 -26.61
N ARG A 57 -5.19 -21.13 -26.76
CA ARG A 57 -6.12 -20.01 -26.97
C ARG A 57 -6.19 -19.19 -25.68
N LEU A 58 -6.26 -17.86 -25.81
CA LEU A 58 -6.33 -16.95 -24.65
C LEU A 58 -7.41 -17.35 -23.62
N PRO A 59 -8.67 -17.67 -24.02
CA PRO A 59 -9.68 -18.06 -23.05
C PRO A 59 -9.34 -19.35 -22.30
N VAL A 60 -8.63 -20.29 -22.94
CA VAL A 60 -8.20 -21.54 -22.28
C VAL A 60 -7.10 -21.24 -21.25
N ALA A 61 -6.15 -20.38 -21.59
CA ALA A 61 -5.09 -19.96 -20.67
C ALA A 61 -5.66 -19.21 -19.45
N LEU A 62 -6.60 -18.28 -19.67
CA LEU A 62 -7.30 -17.57 -18.59
C LEU A 62 -8.18 -18.51 -17.77
N GLY A 63 -8.88 -19.45 -18.41
CA GLY A 63 -9.66 -20.48 -17.73
C GLY A 63 -8.81 -21.38 -16.84
N ALA A 64 -7.60 -21.75 -17.28
CA ALA A 64 -6.66 -22.52 -16.47
C ALA A 64 -6.17 -21.72 -15.25
N LEU A 65 -5.86 -20.43 -15.39
CA LEU A 65 -5.51 -19.56 -14.27
C LEU A 65 -6.71 -19.37 -13.31
N GLY A 66 -7.92 -19.20 -13.84
CA GLY A 66 -9.15 -19.12 -13.04
C GLY A 66 -9.41 -20.40 -12.25
N ALA A 67 -9.23 -21.56 -12.89
CA ALA A 67 -9.34 -22.85 -12.21
C ALA A 67 -8.28 -23.02 -11.12
N ALA A 68 -7.04 -22.59 -11.36
CA ALA A 68 -5.99 -22.59 -10.35
C ALA A 68 -6.30 -21.66 -9.16
N LEU A 69 -6.88 -20.48 -9.41
CA LEU A 69 -7.35 -19.58 -8.35
C LEU A 69 -8.46 -20.23 -7.52
N MET A 70 -9.50 -20.75 -8.17
CA MET A 70 -10.61 -21.42 -7.50
C MET A 70 -10.14 -22.61 -6.67
N PHE A 71 -9.20 -23.40 -7.19
CA PHE A 71 -8.58 -24.50 -6.46
C PHE A 71 -7.84 -24.01 -5.21
N GLY A 72 -7.01 -22.97 -5.33
CA GLY A 72 -6.28 -22.40 -4.18
C GLY A 72 -7.21 -21.81 -3.12
N LEU A 73 -8.26 -21.10 -3.53
CA LEU A 73 -9.28 -20.57 -2.60
C LEU A 73 -10.09 -21.70 -1.94
N GLY A 74 -10.44 -22.73 -2.69
CA GLY A 74 -11.12 -23.92 -2.19
C GLY A 74 -10.28 -24.68 -1.16
N LEU A 75 -8.97 -24.82 -1.39
CA LEU A 75 -8.02 -25.37 -0.41
C LEU A 75 -7.97 -24.53 0.86
N GLY A 76 -7.88 -23.21 0.76
CA GLY A 76 -7.90 -22.34 1.93
C GLY A 76 -9.22 -22.43 2.71
N TRP A 77 -10.35 -22.55 2.00
CA TRP A 77 -11.65 -22.84 2.62
C TRP A 77 -11.69 -24.22 3.29
N LEU A 78 -11.08 -25.24 2.69
CA LEU A 78 -11.01 -26.57 3.31
C LEU A 78 -10.20 -26.53 4.62
N PHE A 79 -9.08 -25.81 4.67
CA PHE A 79 -8.25 -25.72 5.89
C PHE A 79 -8.94 -24.97 7.04
N SER A 80 -9.70 -23.92 6.75
CA SER A 80 -10.33 -23.08 7.77
C SER A 80 -11.80 -23.44 8.06
N GLY A 81 -12.50 -24.04 7.10
CA GLY A 81 -13.94 -24.31 7.17
C GLY A 81 -14.30 -25.77 7.43
N SER A 82 -13.34 -26.71 7.34
CA SER A 82 -13.58 -28.12 7.67
C SER A 82 -12.91 -28.53 8.98
N SER A 83 -13.45 -29.55 9.65
CA SER A 83 -12.83 -30.16 10.83
C SER A 83 -11.52 -30.89 10.50
N LEU A 84 -11.30 -31.27 9.24
CA LEU A 84 -10.11 -31.99 8.80
C LEU A 84 -8.84 -31.17 8.99
N GLY A 85 -8.87 -29.87 8.64
CA GLY A 85 -7.71 -28.98 8.76
C GLY A 85 -7.17 -28.91 10.21
N PRO A 86 -7.99 -28.48 11.18
CA PRO A 86 -7.60 -28.42 12.58
C PRO A 86 -7.25 -29.79 13.17
N SER A 87 -7.90 -30.87 12.74
CA SER A 87 -7.62 -32.22 13.26
C SER A 87 -6.27 -32.79 12.84
N LEU A 88 -5.76 -32.44 11.65
CA LEU A 88 -4.50 -32.96 11.11
C LEU A 88 -3.30 -32.07 11.47
N LEU A 89 -3.47 -30.76 11.41
CA LEU A 89 -2.38 -29.78 11.53
C LEU A 89 -2.38 -29.04 12.88
N GLY A 90 -3.49 -29.14 13.63
CA GLY A 90 -3.77 -28.28 14.76
C GLY A 90 -4.37 -26.93 14.33
N PRO A 91 -5.10 -26.25 15.23
CA PRO A 91 -5.79 -24.99 14.90
C PRO A 91 -4.87 -23.88 14.40
N GLY A 92 -3.68 -23.73 15.00
CA GLY A 92 -2.73 -22.67 14.63
C GLY A 92 -2.21 -22.80 13.21
N TRP A 93 -1.74 -24.00 12.83
CA TRP A 93 -1.25 -24.25 11.47
C TRP A 93 -2.35 -24.26 10.42
N ALA A 94 -3.58 -24.67 10.77
CA ALA A 94 -4.71 -24.64 9.84
C ALA A 94 -5.04 -23.21 9.38
N ILE A 95 -4.99 -22.23 10.30
CA ILE A 95 -5.19 -20.81 9.98
C ILE A 95 -4.05 -20.30 9.08
N ILE A 96 -2.79 -20.55 9.47
CA ILE A 96 -1.61 -20.16 8.69
C ILE A 96 -1.68 -20.75 7.27
N ALA A 97 -2.00 -22.04 7.13
CA ALA A 97 -2.12 -22.72 5.85
C ALA A 97 -3.25 -22.15 4.98
N SER A 98 -4.39 -21.81 5.59
CA SER A 98 -5.49 -21.13 4.91
C SER A 98 -5.05 -19.78 4.33
N ASP A 99 -4.34 -18.97 5.10
CA ASP A 99 -3.90 -17.67 4.64
C ASP A 99 -2.80 -17.78 3.57
N LEU A 100 -1.85 -18.71 3.76
CA LEU A 100 -0.82 -19.04 2.77
C LEU A 100 -1.42 -19.40 1.42
N THR A 101 -2.39 -20.31 1.42
CA THR A 101 -3.02 -20.79 0.18
C THR A 101 -3.84 -19.71 -0.50
N ARG A 102 -4.64 -18.94 0.25
CA ARG A 102 -5.47 -17.86 -0.32
C ARG A 102 -4.63 -16.72 -0.87
N VAL A 103 -3.72 -16.20 -0.06
CA VAL A 103 -2.87 -15.06 -0.46
C VAL A 103 -1.90 -15.48 -1.56
N GLY A 104 -1.26 -16.65 -1.43
CA GLY A 104 -0.35 -17.15 -2.46
C GLY A 104 -1.04 -17.43 -3.80
N ALA A 105 -2.23 -18.04 -3.80
CA ALA A 105 -2.96 -18.32 -5.04
C ALA A 105 -3.49 -17.04 -5.71
N THR A 106 -3.99 -16.08 -4.93
CA THR A 106 -4.47 -14.80 -5.45
C THR A 106 -3.34 -14.00 -6.08
N THR A 107 -2.19 -13.85 -5.42
CA THR A 107 -1.05 -13.13 -6.00
C THR A 107 -0.47 -13.87 -7.21
N PHE A 108 -0.35 -15.20 -7.14
CA PHE A 108 0.11 -16.02 -8.27
C PHE A 108 -0.74 -15.79 -9.52
N THR A 109 -2.05 -15.91 -9.40
CA THR A 109 -2.96 -15.80 -10.55
C THR A 109 -3.09 -14.38 -11.07
N LEU A 110 -3.05 -13.37 -10.18
CA LEU A 110 -3.01 -11.96 -10.58
C LEU A 110 -1.78 -11.67 -11.44
N TRP A 111 -0.58 -11.99 -10.96
CA TRP A 111 0.66 -11.71 -11.68
C TRP A 111 0.82 -12.57 -12.93
N ALA A 112 0.45 -13.86 -12.88
CA ALA A 112 0.44 -14.71 -14.06
C ALA A 112 -0.54 -14.21 -15.12
N GLY A 113 -1.72 -13.74 -14.73
CA GLY A 113 -2.75 -13.20 -15.62
C GLY A 113 -2.31 -11.90 -16.30
N LEU A 114 -1.78 -10.95 -15.52
CA LEU A 114 -1.23 -9.69 -16.05
C LEU A 114 -0.09 -9.97 -17.04
N ARG A 115 0.83 -10.88 -16.69
CA ARG A 115 1.94 -11.23 -17.57
C ARG A 115 1.50 -11.96 -18.84
N LEU A 116 0.55 -12.89 -18.72
CA LEU A 116 -0.08 -13.55 -19.86
C LEU A 116 -0.70 -12.54 -20.84
N LEU A 117 -1.40 -11.53 -20.32
CA LEU A 117 -2.03 -10.49 -21.13
C LEU A 117 -0.99 -9.57 -21.79
N ALA A 118 -0.01 -9.10 -21.02
CA ALA A 118 1.06 -8.21 -21.50
C ALA A 118 1.94 -8.85 -22.58
N THR A 119 2.18 -10.16 -22.49
CA THR A 119 2.96 -10.91 -23.49
C THR A 119 2.22 -11.12 -24.80
N ARG A 120 0.89 -11.24 -24.77
CA ARG A 120 0.07 -11.41 -25.98
C ARG A 120 -0.36 -10.09 -26.61
N PHE A 121 -0.60 -9.08 -25.78
CA PHE A 121 -1.10 -7.78 -26.19
C PHE A 121 -0.17 -6.69 -25.67
N PRO A 122 0.62 -6.03 -26.54
CA PRO A 122 1.59 -5.02 -26.08
C PRO A 122 0.93 -3.81 -25.40
N ALA A 123 -0.37 -3.55 -25.66
CA ALA A 123 -1.12 -2.52 -24.95
C ALA A 123 -1.27 -2.82 -23.44
N PHE A 124 -1.36 -4.10 -23.06
CA PHE A 124 -1.49 -4.52 -21.67
C PHE A 124 -0.19 -4.39 -20.88
N LEU A 125 0.95 -4.11 -21.53
CA LEU A 125 2.19 -3.80 -20.84
C LEU A 125 2.07 -2.52 -19.99
N ALA A 126 1.42 -1.49 -20.54
CA ALA A 126 1.18 -0.25 -19.82
C ALA A 126 0.23 -0.48 -18.63
N VAL A 127 -0.76 -1.35 -18.81
CA VAL A 127 -1.69 -1.76 -17.74
C VAL A 127 -0.94 -2.53 -16.63
N GLU A 128 -0.10 -3.50 -16.99
CA GLU A 128 0.75 -4.24 -16.03
C GLU A 128 1.61 -3.27 -15.21
N THR A 129 2.26 -2.31 -15.87
CA THR A 129 3.11 -1.29 -15.23
C THR A 129 2.29 -0.34 -14.36
N GLY A 130 1.09 0.04 -14.80
CA GLY A 130 0.16 0.86 -14.03
C GLY A 130 -0.31 0.13 -12.77
N VAL A 131 -0.62 -1.16 -12.87
CA VAL A 131 -0.99 -2.01 -11.73
C VAL A 131 0.18 -2.14 -10.75
N LEU A 132 1.43 -2.29 -11.23
CA LEU A 132 2.62 -2.27 -10.37
C LEU A 132 2.72 -0.96 -9.58
N GLY A 133 2.59 0.19 -10.26
CA GLY A 133 2.60 1.51 -9.64
C GLY A 133 1.49 1.69 -8.61
N LEU A 134 0.26 1.31 -8.96
CA LEU A 134 -0.90 1.39 -8.09
C LEU A 134 -0.76 0.48 -6.86
N THR A 135 -0.33 -0.76 -7.06
CA THR A 135 -0.11 -1.75 -5.99
C THR A 135 0.92 -1.23 -4.99
N PHE A 136 2.04 -0.70 -5.49
CA PHE A 136 3.06 -0.08 -4.65
C PHE A 136 2.50 1.12 -3.87
N ALA A 137 1.80 2.04 -4.53
CA ALA A 137 1.22 3.22 -3.88
C ALA A 137 0.19 2.86 -2.81
N LEU A 138 -0.71 1.90 -3.09
CA LEU A 138 -1.72 1.42 -2.15
C LEU A 138 -1.11 0.83 -0.87
N GLY A 139 0.09 0.25 -0.94
CA GLY A 139 0.84 -0.19 0.25
C GLY A 139 1.11 0.94 1.25
N PHE A 140 1.24 2.18 0.77
CA PHE A 140 1.54 3.35 1.61
C PHE A 140 0.32 4.22 1.91
N VAL A 141 -0.79 4.07 1.18
CA VAL A 141 -2.03 4.86 1.40
C VAL A 141 -2.53 4.73 2.85
N ALA A 142 -2.50 3.53 3.42
CA ALA A 142 -2.93 3.29 4.80
C ALA A 142 -2.12 4.07 5.86
N HIS A 143 -0.93 4.57 5.51
CA HIS A 143 -0.04 5.30 6.41
C HIS A 143 -0.14 6.82 6.22
N ARG A 144 -0.96 7.30 5.28
CA ARG A 144 -1.05 8.73 4.93
C ARG A 144 -1.70 9.56 6.04
N ASP A 145 -2.72 9.02 6.69
CA ASP A 145 -3.57 9.79 7.60
C ASP A 145 -3.07 9.78 9.06
N GLY A 146 -1.83 9.33 9.31
CA GLY A 146 -1.19 9.35 10.64
C GLY A 146 -1.85 8.47 11.71
N ALA A 147 -3.00 7.87 11.43
CA ALA A 147 -3.79 7.07 12.37
C ALA A 147 -3.15 5.72 12.71
N VAL A 148 -2.27 5.22 11.86
CA VAL A 148 -1.37 4.10 12.15
C VAL A 148 0.04 4.62 11.94
N ALA A 149 0.88 4.49 12.97
CA ALA A 149 2.26 4.90 12.95
C ALA A 149 2.90 4.62 11.59
N ARG A 150 3.68 5.60 11.07
CA ARG A 150 4.59 5.46 9.93
C ARG A 150 5.13 4.03 9.89
N PRO A 151 5.26 3.37 8.72
CA PRO A 151 5.64 1.96 8.67
C PRO A 151 6.87 1.73 9.54
N LEU A 152 6.67 1.22 10.78
CA LEU A 152 7.64 1.39 11.87
C LEU A 152 8.96 0.69 11.55
N TRP A 153 8.82 -0.42 10.82
CA TRP A 153 9.92 -1.20 10.27
C TRP A 153 10.84 -0.40 9.34
N LEU A 154 10.34 0.66 8.69
CA LEU A 154 11.11 1.54 7.82
C LEU A 154 11.47 2.86 8.51
N SER A 155 10.55 3.47 9.27
CA SER A 155 10.81 4.76 9.90
C SER A 155 11.80 4.67 11.05
N ASP A 156 11.76 3.62 11.87
CA ASP A 156 12.61 3.52 13.07
C ASP A 156 14.10 3.42 12.71
N PRO A 157 14.52 2.57 11.75
CA PRO A 157 15.92 2.52 11.34
C PRO A 157 16.40 3.82 10.69
N VAL A 158 15.55 4.46 9.88
CA VAL A 158 15.88 5.72 9.19
C VAL A 158 16.05 6.85 10.21
N TRP A 159 15.17 6.91 11.20
CA TRP A 159 15.26 7.92 12.25
C TRP A 159 16.47 7.68 13.17
N ARG A 160 16.78 6.43 13.53
CA ARG A 160 18.01 6.08 14.26
C ARG A 160 19.29 6.43 13.50
N ALA A 161 19.22 6.46 12.17
CA ALA A 161 20.30 6.91 11.30
C ALA A 161 20.36 8.44 11.14
N GLY A 162 19.43 9.19 11.77
CA GLY A 162 19.40 10.66 11.75
C GLY A 162 18.74 11.28 10.51
N PHE A 163 18.03 10.47 9.70
CA PHE A 163 17.35 10.95 8.50
C PHE A 163 15.85 11.15 8.73
N ASP A 164 15.23 12.06 7.98
CA ASP A 164 13.78 12.22 7.96
C ASP A 164 13.14 11.03 7.18
N PRO A 165 12.22 10.26 7.78
CA PRO A 165 11.52 9.18 7.08
C PRO A 165 10.69 9.67 5.88
N ALA A 166 10.27 10.93 5.84
CA ALA A 166 9.59 11.49 4.68
C ALA A 166 10.49 11.47 3.44
N ASP A 167 11.74 11.89 3.59
CA ASP A 167 12.74 11.87 2.51
C ASP A 167 13.05 10.44 2.06
N ALA A 168 13.13 9.48 3.00
CA ALA A 168 13.36 8.08 2.68
C ALA A 168 12.19 7.48 1.87
N LEU A 169 10.94 7.79 2.23
CA LEU A 169 9.75 7.36 1.48
C LEU A 169 9.69 8.01 0.09
N LEU A 170 10.02 9.30 0.00
CA LEU A 170 10.09 10.01 -1.29
C LEU A 170 11.16 9.39 -2.20
N ALA A 171 12.34 9.12 -1.66
CA ALA A 171 13.43 8.46 -2.38
C ALA A 171 13.04 7.06 -2.84
N LEU A 172 12.38 6.27 -1.98
CA LEU A 172 11.89 4.94 -2.32
C LEU A 172 10.86 4.99 -3.47
N GLY A 173 9.89 5.89 -3.39
CA GLY A 173 8.91 6.12 -4.45
C GLY A 173 9.55 6.56 -5.76
N ALA A 174 10.52 7.48 -5.70
CA ALA A 174 11.27 7.93 -6.87
C ALA A 174 12.08 6.80 -7.52
N MET A 175 12.79 6.00 -6.73
CA MET A 175 13.53 4.82 -7.22
C MET A 175 12.60 3.80 -7.87
N PHE A 176 11.44 3.52 -7.26
CA PHE A 176 10.46 2.61 -7.82
C PHE A 176 9.90 3.14 -9.15
N GLY A 177 9.53 4.43 -9.21
CA GLY A 177 9.06 5.08 -10.43
C GLY A 177 10.10 5.08 -11.56
N LEU A 178 11.36 5.36 -11.25
CA LEU A 178 12.48 5.23 -12.19
C LEU A 178 12.63 3.79 -12.68
N GLY A 179 12.48 2.80 -11.79
CA GLY A 179 12.47 1.39 -12.15
C GLY A 179 11.36 1.03 -13.13
N LEU A 180 10.14 1.51 -12.92
CA LEU A 180 9.02 1.31 -13.85
C LEU A 180 9.28 1.98 -15.20
N LEU A 181 9.83 3.20 -15.21
CA LEU A 181 10.20 3.90 -16.44
C LEU A 181 11.28 3.13 -17.22
N ALA A 182 12.30 2.64 -16.53
CA ALA A 182 13.34 1.81 -17.11
C ALA A 182 12.77 0.49 -17.66
N LEU A 183 11.88 -0.17 -16.93
CA LEU A 183 11.20 -1.39 -17.37
C LEU A 183 10.41 -1.14 -18.66
N MET A 184 9.62 -0.07 -18.71
CA MET A 184 8.87 0.33 -19.91
C MET A 184 9.80 0.62 -21.10
N ALA A 185 10.93 1.31 -20.87
CA ALA A 185 11.91 1.60 -21.91
C ALA A 185 12.57 0.33 -22.45
N LEU A 186 12.89 -0.66 -21.60
CA LEU A 186 13.49 -1.93 -21.98
C LEU A 186 12.52 -2.88 -22.70
N GLU A 187 11.22 -2.77 -22.42
CA GLU A 187 10.17 -3.60 -23.01
C GLU A 187 9.67 -3.07 -24.37
N ALA A 188 9.82 -1.76 -24.63
CA ALA A 188 9.39 -1.11 -25.87
C ALA A 188 10.22 -1.55 -27.10
N ARG A 189 9.95 -2.76 -27.63
CA ARG A 189 10.69 -3.36 -28.76
C ARG A 189 10.55 -2.60 -30.10
N LYS A 190 9.50 -1.81 -30.28
CA LYS A 190 9.28 -0.98 -31.46
C LYS A 190 8.82 0.36 -30.93
N ARG A 191 9.62 1.42 -31.17
CA ARG A 191 9.43 2.83 -30.82
C ARG A 191 8.30 3.04 -29.81
N PRO A 192 8.58 3.31 -28.52
CA PRO A 192 7.51 3.56 -27.57
C PRO A 192 6.60 4.59 -28.22
N ALA A 193 5.36 4.20 -28.50
CA ALA A 193 4.38 5.17 -28.96
C ALA A 193 4.43 6.25 -27.88
N LEU A 194 4.74 7.48 -28.28
CA LEU A 194 4.92 8.61 -27.36
C LEU A 194 3.75 8.68 -26.35
N SER A 195 2.58 8.19 -26.76
CA SER A 195 1.41 7.92 -25.92
C SER A 195 1.67 7.03 -24.70
N ALA A 196 2.41 5.92 -24.79
CA ALA A 196 2.72 5.06 -23.65
C ALA A 196 3.68 5.73 -22.66
N ALA A 197 4.61 6.54 -23.16
CA ALA A 197 5.50 7.34 -22.31
C ALA A 197 4.77 8.50 -21.63
N LEU A 198 3.73 9.05 -22.27
CA LEU A 198 2.83 10.06 -21.69
C LEU A 198 1.77 9.45 -20.76
N LEU A 199 1.38 8.19 -20.99
CA LEU A 199 0.39 7.51 -20.17
C LEU A 199 0.90 7.28 -18.74
N VAL A 200 2.18 6.99 -18.55
CA VAL A 200 2.77 6.79 -17.22
C VAL A 200 2.66 8.05 -16.36
N PRO A 201 3.17 9.24 -16.75
CA PRO A 201 3.01 10.47 -15.98
C PRO A 201 1.54 10.89 -15.87
N ALA A 202 0.71 10.66 -16.91
CA ALA A 202 -0.72 10.94 -16.82
C ALA A 202 -1.40 10.04 -15.77
N LEU A 203 -1.04 8.76 -15.69
CA LEU A 203 -1.58 7.83 -14.72
C LEU A 203 -1.12 8.19 -13.30
N THR A 204 0.16 8.52 -13.10
CA THR A 204 0.65 8.99 -11.79
C THR A 204 0.00 10.31 -11.41
N LEU A 205 -0.16 11.27 -12.31
CA LEU A 205 -0.87 12.53 -12.03
C LEU A 205 -2.35 12.29 -11.73
N THR A 206 -3.01 11.38 -12.44
CA THR A 206 -4.40 11.00 -12.16
C THR A 206 -4.51 10.36 -10.78
N LEU A 207 -3.57 9.47 -10.44
CA LEU A 207 -3.49 8.88 -9.10
C LEU A 207 -3.24 9.94 -8.03
N LEU A 208 -2.35 10.89 -8.28
CA LEU A 208 -2.06 12.00 -7.37
C LEU A 208 -3.28 12.92 -7.20
N ALA A 209 -4.04 13.17 -8.27
CA ALA A 209 -5.26 13.97 -8.23
C ALA A 209 -6.42 13.26 -7.52
N LEU A 210 -6.45 11.92 -7.55
CA LEU A 210 -7.41 11.11 -6.78
C LEU A 210 -7.05 11.03 -5.29
N ILE A 211 -5.80 11.31 -4.92
CA ILE A 211 -5.38 11.44 -3.53
C ILE A 211 -5.84 12.82 -3.06
N ASP A 212 -7.02 12.88 -2.45
CA ASP A 212 -7.55 14.11 -1.89
C ASP A 212 -6.65 14.60 -0.74
N ALA A 213 -5.76 15.55 -1.04
CA ALA A 213 -4.86 16.17 -0.07
C ALA A 213 -5.61 17.12 0.87
N SER A 214 -6.88 17.46 0.58
CA SER A 214 -7.67 18.33 1.45
C SER A 214 -8.12 17.63 2.75
N GLY A 215 -8.05 16.30 2.80
CA GLY A 215 -8.32 15.50 3.98
C GLY A 215 -7.13 15.32 4.94
N LEU A 216 -5.95 15.87 4.63
CA LEU A 216 -4.86 15.91 5.60
C LEU A 216 -5.31 16.80 6.76
N GLN A 217 -5.63 16.19 7.92
CA GLN A 217 -5.87 16.93 9.15
C GLN A 217 -4.70 17.89 9.33
N LYS A 218 -4.98 19.19 9.24
CA LYS A 218 -4.02 20.18 9.70
C LYS A 218 -3.74 19.83 11.16
N PRO A 219 -2.46 19.78 11.58
CA PRO A 219 -2.16 19.61 12.99
C PRO A 219 -2.98 20.66 13.76
N PRO A 220 -3.61 20.28 14.88
CA PRO A 220 -4.37 21.23 15.68
C PRO A 220 -3.49 22.45 15.95
N PRO A 221 -4.05 23.67 15.92
CA PRO A 221 -3.27 24.86 16.20
C PRO A 221 -2.56 24.71 17.55
N PRO A 222 -1.35 25.27 17.72
CA PRO A 222 -0.54 25.07 18.93
C PRO A 222 -1.28 25.45 20.24
N ALA A 223 -2.30 26.30 20.16
CA ALA A 223 -3.19 26.60 21.27
C ALA A 223 -3.99 25.38 21.77
N GLU A 224 -4.54 24.57 20.87
CA GLU A 224 -5.25 23.32 21.24
C GLU A 224 -4.27 22.25 21.76
N LEU A 225 -3.02 22.22 21.26
CA LEU A 225 -1.99 21.33 21.80
C LEU A 225 -1.58 21.71 23.23
N ALA A 226 -1.53 23.00 23.54
CA ALA A 226 -1.32 23.46 24.91
C ALA A 226 -2.49 23.07 25.82
N GLU A 227 -3.73 23.28 25.36
CA GLU A 227 -4.93 22.90 26.12
C GLU A 227 -5.02 21.38 26.33
N ILE A 228 -4.69 20.57 25.33
CA ILE A 228 -4.63 19.10 25.46
C ILE A 228 -3.51 18.68 26.42
N ARG A 229 -2.35 19.33 26.39
CA ARG A 229 -1.25 19.05 27.32
C ARG A 229 -1.65 19.41 28.75
N ASP A 230 -2.25 20.57 28.93
CA ASP A 230 -2.68 21.06 30.24
C ASP A 230 -3.85 20.20 30.77
N ALA A 231 -4.73 19.70 29.89
CA ALA A 231 -5.82 18.77 30.24
C ALA A 231 -5.35 17.34 30.53
N MET A 232 -4.24 16.88 29.93
CA MET A 232 -3.65 15.58 30.25
C MET A 232 -2.93 15.57 31.61
N GLY A 233 -2.72 16.75 32.19
CA GLY A 233 -1.87 16.94 33.37
C GLY A 233 -0.40 16.70 33.03
N ASP A 234 0.50 17.27 33.84
CA ASP A 234 1.89 16.86 33.77
C ASP A 234 1.96 15.35 34.05
N PRO A 235 2.65 14.56 33.20
CA PRO A 235 2.85 13.15 33.48
C PRO A 235 3.48 13.04 34.88
N PRO A 236 3.00 12.12 35.73
CA PRO A 236 3.53 11.98 37.08
C PRO A 236 5.04 11.89 36.98
N LEU A 237 5.73 12.84 37.64
CA LEU A 237 7.18 12.83 37.73
C LEU A 237 7.59 11.40 38.13
N PRO A 238 8.55 10.78 37.42
CA PRO A 238 9.00 9.45 37.78
C PRO A 238 9.34 9.46 39.26
N THR A 239 8.55 8.75 40.07
CA THR A 239 8.80 8.63 41.50
C THR A 239 10.25 8.18 41.63
N PRO A 240 11.10 8.95 42.34
CA PRO A 240 12.48 8.55 42.53
C PRO A 240 12.48 7.11 43.05
N PRO A 241 13.35 6.23 42.53
CA PRO A 241 13.32 4.81 42.85
C PRO A 241 13.26 4.62 44.36
N GLU A 242 12.13 4.12 44.86
CA GLU A 242 11.94 3.69 46.25
C GLU A 242 12.94 2.58 46.53
N GLY A 243 14.12 2.96 47.00
CA GLY A 243 15.21 1.99 47.19
C GLY A 243 16.58 2.57 47.47
N GLN A 244 16.82 3.87 47.29
CA GLN A 244 18.09 4.49 47.68
C GLN A 244 17.95 5.38 48.94
N SER A 245 17.24 4.85 49.93
CA SER A 245 17.41 5.24 51.33
C SER A 245 18.42 4.29 51.97
N GLY A 246 19.68 4.41 51.57
CA GLY A 246 20.82 3.75 52.21
C GLY A 246 21.78 4.84 52.69
N GLY A 247 22.09 4.82 53.99
CA GLY A 247 22.85 5.83 54.73
C GLY A 247 24.08 6.38 53.99
N GLY A 248 24.42 7.64 54.18
CA GLY A 248 24.66 8.15 55.52
C GLY A 248 26.03 7.67 56.01
N GLU A 249 27.09 8.05 55.30
CA GLU A 249 28.43 8.24 55.87
C GLU A 249 28.95 9.56 55.29
N SER A 250 28.73 10.62 56.07
CA SER A 250 29.47 11.87 55.92
C SER A 250 30.96 11.55 56.06
N PRO A 251 31.83 11.95 55.11
CA PRO A 251 33.26 11.93 55.35
C PRO A 251 33.54 12.95 56.44
N THR A 252 33.94 12.49 57.62
CA THR A 252 34.71 13.31 58.56
C THR A 252 35.98 13.74 57.85
N GLU A 253 35.98 14.98 57.37
CA GLU A 253 37.18 15.70 56.95
C GLU A 253 38.05 15.91 58.20
N ASP A 254 39.16 15.18 58.27
CA ASP A 254 40.29 15.56 59.13
C ASP A 254 40.92 16.84 58.58
N PRO A 255 41.16 17.87 59.41
CA PRO A 255 41.87 19.07 59.01
C PRO A 255 43.38 18.81 59.12
N ASP A 256 44.10 18.87 58.00
CA ASP A 256 45.56 19.02 58.05
C ASP A 256 46.06 20.06 57.04
N ASP A 257 47.04 20.81 57.50
CA ASP A 257 47.46 22.15 57.13
C ASP A 257 48.01 22.30 55.70
N GLY A 258 47.77 23.46 55.05
CA GLY A 258 48.41 23.71 53.74
C GLY A 258 48.13 25.01 52.98
N GLY A 259 48.15 26.16 53.66
CA GLY A 259 48.58 27.49 53.17
C GLY A 259 48.37 27.96 51.71
N GLY A 260 47.74 29.14 51.60
CA GLY A 260 47.88 30.10 50.48
C GLY A 260 46.56 30.29 49.73
N GLY A 261 45.79 31.37 49.90
CA GLY A 261 46.19 32.77 49.89
C GLY A 261 45.66 33.39 48.59
N GLY A 262 44.50 34.05 48.63
CA GLY A 262 43.93 34.69 47.44
C GLY A 262 42.50 35.17 47.62
N ALA A 263 42.37 36.43 47.99
CA ALA A 263 41.17 37.21 48.31
C ALA A 263 40.06 37.24 47.24
N GLY A 264 38.81 37.45 47.70
CA GLY A 264 37.78 38.19 46.96
C GLY A 264 36.32 37.73 47.11
N GLU A 265 35.64 38.20 48.16
CA GLU A 265 34.17 38.25 48.45
C GLU A 265 33.28 38.88 47.33
N PRO A 266 31.95 39.11 47.54
CA PRO A 266 30.85 38.22 47.98
C PRO A 266 29.53 38.44 47.14
N ASP A 267 28.49 37.63 47.36
CA ASP A 267 27.06 38.03 47.47
C ASP A 267 26.21 36.75 47.57
N GLU A 268 25.65 36.40 48.74
CA GLU A 268 24.37 36.86 49.32
C GLU A 268 23.12 36.48 48.51
N GLY A 269 22.29 35.63 49.11
CA GLY A 269 21.05 35.13 48.51
C GLY A 269 20.31 34.11 49.39
N GLU A 270 20.07 34.51 50.64
CA GLU A 270 19.22 33.88 51.65
C GLU A 270 17.77 33.62 51.21
N GLY A 271 17.12 32.62 51.83
CA GLY A 271 15.66 32.45 51.88
C GLY A 271 15.27 30.99 51.66
N GLY A 272 15.16 30.16 52.71
CA GLY A 272 14.00 30.13 53.61
C GLY A 272 13.06 29.03 53.11
N GLY A 273 12.95 27.85 53.74
CA GLY A 273 12.40 27.67 55.08
C GLY A 273 10.90 27.40 54.95
N GLY A 274 10.42 26.20 55.31
CA GLY A 274 8.98 25.94 55.29
C GLY A 274 8.57 24.47 55.33
N SER A 275 8.71 23.85 56.50
CA SER A 275 8.05 22.60 56.84
C SER A 275 6.52 22.77 56.85
N GLY A 276 5.77 21.72 56.54
CA GLY A 276 4.32 21.72 56.73
C GLY A 276 3.66 20.44 56.26
N SER A 277 3.79 19.39 57.07
CA SER A 277 3.02 18.15 57.02
C SER A 277 1.62 18.33 57.63
N GLU A 278 0.73 17.39 57.30
CA GLU A 278 -0.59 17.09 57.91
C GLU A 278 -1.72 18.05 57.52
N GLY A 279 -2.93 17.63 57.12
CA GLY A 279 -3.60 16.33 57.04
C GLY A 279 -5.05 16.56 56.56
N GLU A 280 -5.77 15.45 56.28
CA GLU A 280 -7.25 15.28 56.31
C GLU A 280 -8.12 16.24 55.43
N GLU A 281 -9.22 15.88 54.74
CA GLU A 281 -10.12 14.73 54.62
C GLU A 281 -11.03 15.03 53.38
N PRO A 282 -11.93 14.12 52.94
CA PRO A 282 -12.57 14.18 51.63
C PRO A 282 -13.78 15.13 51.56
N GLN A 283 -13.99 15.76 50.40
CA GLN A 283 -15.26 16.45 50.09
C GLN A 283 -15.93 15.81 48.87
N ASP A 284 -17.03 15.13 49.16
CA ASP A 284 -18.15 14.92 48.25
C ASP A 284 -18.63 16.27 47.68
N GLY A 285 -18.78 16.33 46.36
CA GLY A 285 -19.20 17.54 45.64
C GLY A 285 -19.92 17.18 44.35
N ASP A 286 -21.18 16.81 44.51
CA ASP A 286 -22.23 16.85 43.48
C ASP A 286 -22.25 18.25 42.82
N GLN A 287 -22.15 18.31 41.49
CA GLN A 287 -22.68 19.41 40.69
C GLN A 287 -22.67 19.08 39.19
N GLY A 288 -23.87 18.94 38.64
CA GLY A 288 -24.12 18.99 37.21
C GLY A 288 -23.73 20.36 36.63
N GLY A 289 -23.16 20.32 35.43
CA GLY A 289 -22.80 21.49 34.65
C GLY A 289 -23.30 21.33 33.22
N GLU A 290 -24.16 22.26 32.84
CA GLU A 290 -24.90 22.35 31.59
C GLU A 290 -23.98 22.50 30.36
N GLN A 291 -24.34 21.83 29.27
CA GLN A 291 -23.72 22.06 27.94
C GLN A 291 -24.23 23.38 27.34
N PRO A 292 -23.36 24.33 26.96
CA PRO A 292 -23.77 25.44 26.11
C PRO A 292 -23.83 24.99 24.65
N GLN A 293 -25.04 25.01 24.11
CA GLN A 293 -25.29 25.17 22.68
C GLN A 293 -24.84 26.56 22.22
N GLY A 294 -24.27 26.64 21.02
CA GLY A 294 -24.37 27.83 20.17
C GLY A 294 -23.07 28.61 19.97
N GLY A 295 -22.42 28.36 18.82
CA GLY A 295 -21.36 29.21 18.28
C GLY A 295 -21.53 29.33 16.78
N GLN A 296 -22.09 30.46 16.36
CA GLN A 296 -22.39 30.83 14.98
C GLN A 296 -21.12 30.99 14.14
N GLN A 297 -21.09 30.40 12.95
CA GLN A 297 -20.10 30.74 11.91
C GLN A 297 -20.50 32.06 11.22
N PRO A 298 -19.63 33.08 11.18
CA PRO A 298 -19.84 34.24 10.34
C PRO A 298 -19.57 33.89 8.87
N GLN A 299 -20.61 34.08 8.05
CA GLN A 299 -20.52 34.36 6.63
C GLN A 299 -19.77 35.68 6.41
N GLY A 300 -18.94 35.75 5.38
CA GLY A 300 -18.52 37.03 4.79
C GLY A 300 -17.07 37.03 4.33
N GLY A 301 -16.86 37.04 3.02
CA GLY A 301 -15.53 37.16 2.42
C GLY A 301 -15.57 37.07 0.91
N GLU A 302 -16.32 37.98 0.29
CA GLU A 302 -16.30 38.22 -1.15
C GLU A 302 -14.98 38.86 -1.62
N GLN A 303 -14.63 38.56 -2.88
CA GLN A 303 -13.77 39.30 -3.83
C GLN A 303 -12.23 39.19 -3.74
N PRO A 304 -11.48 39.42 -4.85
CA PRO A 304 -11.91 39.63 -6.24
C PRO A 304 -11.24 38.72 -7.29
N GLU A 305 -11.98 38.63 -8.39
CA GLU A 305 -11.65 38.22 -9.74
C GLU A 305 -10.33 38.84 -10.24
N GLY A 306 -9.28 38.01 -10.36
CA GLY A 306 -7.96 38.39 -10.87
C GLY A 306 -7.80 38.05 -12.35
N ALA A 307 -7.72 39.10 -13.16
CA ALA A 307 -7.70 39.11 -14.62
C ALA A 307 -6.65 38.19 -15.29
N ALA A 308 -7.10 37.48 -16.32
CA ALA A 308 -6.28 36.73 -17.25
C ALA A 308 -5.52 37.64 -18.23
N PRO A 309 -4.21 37.44 -18.47
CA PRO A 309 -3.55 37.98 -19.65
C PRO A 309 -3.80 37.06 -20.86
N ARG A 310 -4.62 37.56 -21.79
CA ARG A 310 -4.71 37.08 -23.18
C ARG A 310 -3.33 37.18 -23.85
N VAL A 311 -2.68 36.05 -24.10
CA VAL A 311 -1.52 35.98 -25.00
C VAL A 311 -1.99 35.46 -26.35
N SER A 312 -2.02 36.36 -27.33
CA SER A 312 -2.27 36.09 -28.73
C SER A 312 -1.22 35.13 -29.32
N PRO A 313 -1.62 34.12 -30.12
CA PRO A 313 -0.67 33.25 -30.79
C PRO A 313 -0.01 33.98 -31.97
N LYS A 314 1.31 34.20 -31.86
CA LYS A 314 2.14 34.65 -32.99
C LYS A 314 2.24 33.51 -34.02
N ARG A 315 1.45 33.67 -35.08
CA ARG A 315 1.50 32.96 -36.35
C ARG A 315 2.90 33.10 -36.97
N ALA A 316 3.74 32.07 -36.85
CA ALA A 316 5.02 31.98 -37.51
C ALA A 316 5.02 30.87 -38.58
N LYS A 317 4.79 31.33 -39.81
CA LYS A 317 5.53 31.00 -41.03
C LYS A 317 5.98 29.54 -41.21
N SER A 318 5.19 28.82 -41.98
CA SER A 318 5.58 27.66 -42.77
C SER A 318 6.77 27.99 -43.68
N PRO A 319 7.77 27.09 -43.77
CA PRO A 319 8.46 26.87 -45.04
C PRO A 319 8.20 25.47 -45.60
N SER A 320 8.05 25.51 -46.92
CA SER A 320 7.75 24.49 -47.92
C SER A 320 8.63 23.22 -47.89
N PRO A 321 8.23 22.18 -48.64
CA PRO A 321 8.80 20.85 -48.59
C PRO A 321 10.04 20.74 -49.49
N ALA A 322 11.10 20.17 -48.95
CA ALA A 322 12.23 19.68 -49.73
C ALA A 322 12.49 18.23 -49.35
N ARG A 323 11.67 17.30 -49.87
CA ARG A 323 12.00 15.87 -49.83
C ARG A 323 12.26 15.36 -51.25
N ARG A 324 13.51 15.61 -51.61
CA ARG A 324 14.34 14.97 -52.63
C ARG A 324 13.88 13.55 -52.95
N ALA A 325 13.42 13.38 -54.19
CA ALA A 325 13.33 12.11 -54.87
C ALA A 325 14.74 11.59 -55.17
N THR A 326 15.09 10.44 -54.61
CA THR A 326 16.03 9.42 -55.15
C THR A 326 15.68 8.17 -54.34
N GLY A 327 15.05 7.13 -54.89
CA GLY A 327 15.52 6.36 -56.03
C GLY A 327 16.12 5.06 -55.50
N ARG A 328 15.27 4.06 -55.16
CA ARG A 328 15.59 2.62 -55.22
C ARG A 328 14.46 1.74 -54.65
N ALA A 329 13.61 1.28 -55.55
CA ALA A 329 13.11 -0.10 -55.56
C ALA A 329 13.20 -0.55 -57.04
N PRO A 330 13.18 -1.85 -57.40
CA PRO A 330 13.08 -3.06 -56.57
C PRO A 330 14.17 -4.10 -56.90
N ARG A 331 14.50 -5.03 -56.00
CA ARG A 331 15.12 -6.30 -56.41
C ARG A 331 14.20 -7.46 -56.08
N ARG A 332 13.37 -7.77 -57.08
CA ARG A 332 12.74 -9.07 -57.29
C ARG A 332 13.82 -10.15 -57.18
N LEU A 333 13.65 -11.09 -56.26
CA LEU A 333 14.10 -12.46 -56.49
C LEU A 333 12.87 -13.36 -56.46
N ARG A 334 12.44 -13.60 -57.69
CA ARG A 334 11.49 -14.58 -58.19
C ARG A 334 11.94 -15.95 -57.67
N ARG A 335 11.11 -16.64 -56.89
CA ARG A 335 11.23 -18.10 -56.70
C ARG A 335 10.18 -18.79 -57.59
N PRO A 336 10.56 -19.83 -58.33
CA PRO A 336 9.68 -20.50 -59.29
C PRO A 336 8.64 -21.39 -58.59
N SER A 337 7.44 -21.34 -59.13
CA SER A 337 6.35 -22.28 -58.91
C SER A 337 6.67 -23.63 -59.57
N PRO A 338 6.34 -24.77 -58.96
CA PRO A 338 6.02 -25.98 -59.69
C PRO A 338 4.53 -26.04 -60.00
N THR A 339 4.24 -26.24 -61.28
CA THR A 339 2.96 -26.53 -61.93
C THR A 339 2.57 -27.99 -61.74
N THR A 340 1.30 -28.23 -61.39
CA THR A 340 0.43 -29.36 -61.81
C THR A 340 -0.91 -29.14 -61.09
N SER A 341 -1.94 -28.53 -61.70
CA SER A 341 -2.79 -29.01 -62.79
C SER A 341 -3.27 -30.44 -62.57
N THR A 342 -4.44 -30.61 -61.92
CA THR A 342 -5.58 -31.39 -62.43
C THR A 342 -6.83 -31.04 -61.60
N SER A 343 -7.88 -30.58 -62.30
CA SER A 343 -9.26 -30.37 -61.86
C SER A 343 -10.16 -30.84 -63.02
N PRO A 344 -11.50 -30.97 -62.91
CA PRO A 344 -12.39 -31.54 -61.88
C PRO A 344 -13.42 -32.52 -62.59
N PRO A 345 -14.72 -32.77 -62.23
CA PRO A 345 -15.78 -31.81 -61.84
C PRO A 345 -16.87 -32.27 -60.81
N ALA A 346 -17.61 -31.25 -60.32
CA ALA A 346 -19.07 -31.15 -60.09
C ALA A 346 -19.82 -32.02 -59.06
N ALA A 347 -20.43 -31.34 -58.07
CA ALA A 347 -21.88 -31.33 -57.74
C ALA A 347 -22.07 -30.45 -56.48
N ALA A 348 -22.60 -29.22 -56.57
CA ALA A 348 -24.03 -28.88 -56.55
C ALA A 348 -24.76 -29.30 -55.25
N HIS A 349 -24.95 -28.35 -54.33
CA HIS A 349 -26.27 -27.98 -53.79
C HIS A 349 -26.18 -26.92 -52.68
N SER A 350 -26.76 -25.74 -52.96
CA SER A 350 -27.29 -24.80 -51.97
C SER A 350 -28.69 -25.29 -51.55
N PRO A 351 -29.17 -24.99 -50.32
CA PRO A 351 -29.91 -23.74 -50.15
C PRO A 351 -29.76 -23.04 -48.77
N SER A 352 -29.68 -21.71 -48.79
CA SER A 352 -30.31 -20.81 -47.80
C SER A 352 -31.83 -20.76 -48.09
N PRO A 353 -32.75 -20.35 -47.20
CA PRO A 353 -32.58 -19.34 -46.14
C PRO A 353 -33.40 -19.58 -44.83
N SER A 354 -33.18 -18.77 -43.79
CA SER A 354 -34.27 -18.06 -43.07
C SER A 354 -33.74 -17.23 -41.91
N ARG A 355 -34.12 -15.95 -41.93
CA ARG A 355 -34.08 -14.99 -40.82
C ARG A 355 -35.11 -15.36 -39.74
N SER A 356 -34.72 -15.22 -38.48
CA SER A 356 -35.60 -14.85 -37.35
C SER A 356 -34.69 -14.27 -36.26
N SER A 357 -34.60 -12.96 -36.09
CA SER A 357 -35.46 -12.13 -35.24
C SER A 357 -35.42 -12.54 -33.75
N SER A 358 -35.04 -11.55 -32.93
CA SER A 358 -35.55 -11.32 -31.57
C SER A 358 -34.90 -12.10 -30.43
N SER A 359 -34.01 -11.43 -29.69
CA SER A 359 -34.27 -11.10 -28.27
C SER A 359 -33.13 -10.25 -27.72
N ALA A 360 -33.46 -9.02 -27.38
CA ALA A 360 -32.64 -8.14 -26.58
C ALA A 360 -32.48 -8.74 -25.18
N THR A 361 -31.25 -9.01 -24.78
CA THR A 361 -30.93 -9.26 -23.36
C THR A 361 -30.29 -7.99 -22.82
N THR A 362 -31.11 -7.24 -22.10
CA THR A 362 -30.71 -6.13 -21.23
C THR A 362 -29.79 -6.66 -20.15
N THR A 363 -28.48 -6.47 -20.32
CA THR A 363 -27.51 -6.71 -19.25
C THR A 363 -27.47 -5.46 -18.36
N ALA A 364 -28.22 -5.52 -17.25
CA ALA A 364 -28.11 -4.57 -16.17
C ALA A 364 -26.68 -4.58 -15.57
N PRO A 365 -26.17 -3.45 -15.08
CA PRO A 365 -24.88 -3.41 -14.41
C PRO A 365 -25.00 -4.06 -13.02
N LEU A 366 -24.19 -5.09 -12.78
CA LEU A 366 -23.86 -5.56 -11.43
C LEU A 366 -23.03 -4.47 -10.74
N GLN A 367 -23.71 -3.53 -10.10
CA GLN A 367 -23.15 -2.80 -8.96
C GLN A 367 -23.02 -3.79 -7.80
N SER A 368 -21.81 -4.33 -7.60
CA SER A 368 -21.46 -4.99 -6.36
C SER A 368 -21.27 -3.93 -5.29
N CYS A 369 -22.28 -3.79 -4.45
CA CYS A 369 -22.26 -3.08 -3.18
C CYS A 369 -21.06 -3.50 -2.34
N PHE A 370 -20.08 -2.61 -2.19
CA PHE A 370 -19.28 -2.53 -0.97
C PHE A 370 -20.10 -1.66 0.01
N THR A 371 -21.19 -2.22 0.54
CA THR A 371 -21.85 -1.63 1.70
C THR A 371 -21.10 -2.08 2.95
N CYS A 372 -20.50 -1.09 3.58
CA CYS A 372 -20.06 -1.11 4.97
C CYS A 372 -21.17 -1.74 5.83
N ALA A 373 -20.94 -2.96 6.31
CA ALA A 373 -21.79 -3.58 7.32
C ALA A 373 -21.58 -2.82 8.63
N LYS A 374 -22.46 -1.85 8.87
CA LYS A 374 -22.69 -1.24 10.18
C LYS A 374 -23.03 -2.37 11.15
N ARG A 375 -22.09 -2.67 12.04
CA ARG A 375 -22.20 -3.66 13.11
C ARG A 375 -23.45 -3.33 13.95
N PRO A 376 -24.48 -4.17 14.03
CA PRO A 376 -25.52 -3.99 15.02
C PRO A 376 -24.92 -4.27 16.40
N THR A 377 -24.84 -3.24 17.23
CA THR A 377 -24.64 -3.38 18.68
C THR A 377 -25.90 -4.00 19.26
N ALA A 378 -25.99 -5.33 19.20
CA ALA A 378 -26.90 -6.07 20.06
C ALA A 378 -26.24 -6.18 21.44
N SER A 379 -26.70 -5.36 22.37
CA SER A 379 -26.48 -5.53 23.81
C SER A 379 -27.10 -6.86 24.23
N SER A 380 -26.28 -7.92 24.29
CA SER A 380 -26.67 -9.16 24.96
C SER A 380 -26.30 -9.03 26.45
N PRO A 381 -27.24 -9.26 27.39
CA PRO A 381 -26.94 -9.18 28.81
C PRO A 381 -25.93 -10.26 29.21
N ALA A 382 -24.94 -9.85 30.00
CA ALA A 382 -23.91 -10.73 30.56
C ALA A 382 -24.57 -11.90 31.32
N PRO A 383 -24.09 -13.15 31.15
CA PRO A 383 -24.51 -14.25 31.99
C PRO A 383 -24.02 -14.01 33.42
N ALA A 384 -24.96 -14.06 34.38
CA ALA A 384 -24.67 -13.99 35.80
C ALA A 384 -23.67 -15.07 36.20
N LEU A 385 -22.56 -14.66 36.82
CA LEU A 385 -21.60 -15.55 37.46
C LEU A 385 -22.33 -16.40 38.51
N ALA A 386 -22.28 -17.72 38.35
CA ALA A 386 -22.67 -18.66 39.39
C ALA A 386 -21.63 -18.60 40.55
N PRO A 387 -22.06 -18.66 41.82
CA PRO A 387 -21.16 -18.66 42.95
C PRO A 387 -20.31 -19.95 42.99
N PRO A 388 -19.06 -19.88 43.50
CA PRO A 388 -18.17 -21.02 43.57
C PRO A 388 -18.72 -22.09 44.52
N ALA A 389 -18.75 -23.34 44.05
CA ALA A 389 -19.09 -24.51 44.84
C ALA A 389 -18.07 -24.68 45.98
N ALA A 390 -18.60 -24.91 47.18
CA ALA A 390 -17.85 -25.18 48.39
C ALA A 390 -16.91 -26.39 48.20
N GLN A 391 -15.62 -26.18 48.51
CA GLN A 391 -14.64 -27.27 48.59
C GLN A 391 -14.90 -28.07 49.86
N THR A 392 -15.38 -29.30 49.72
CA THR A 392 -15.36 -30.32 50.77
C THR A 392 -13.92 -30.75 51.03
N SER A 393 -13.44 -30.47 52.24
CA SER A 393 -12.21 -31.02 52.80
C SER A 393 -12.36 -32.53 53.02
N ILE A 394 -11.48 -33.30 52.39
CA ILE A 394 -11.26 -34.71 52.71
C ILE A 394 -10.02 -34.75 53.60
N SER A 395 -10.22 -35.05 54.88
CA SER A 395 -9.15 -35.45 55.79
C SER A 395 -8.81 -36.92 55.55
N THR A 396 -7.51 -37.22 55.47
CA THR A 396 -6.93 -38.54 55.69
C THR A 396 -5.90 -38.44 56.80
#